data_AF-A0A815RU87-F1
#
_entry.id   AF-A0A815RU87-F1
#
_cell.length_a   1.000
_cell.length_b   1.000
_cell.length_c   1.000
_cell.angle_alpha   90.00
_cell.angle_beta   90.00
_cell.angle_gamma   90.00
#
_symmetry.space_group_name_H-M   'P 1'
#
loop_
_entity.id
_entity.type
_entity.pdbx_description
1 polymer ?
#
loop_
_entity_poly.entity_id
_entity_poly.type
_entity_poly.pdbx_seq_one_letter_code
_entity_poly.pdbx_strand_id
1 'polypeptide(L)'
;MQLVEVNLIDLDTDINYYLLSTDPQIFRPFYPSHTITLCQLLSHSVSIDTNGEMPFASIQPDDAALRKTSLADRCFTYLNSNASNRLP
;
A
#
# COMPACT_ATOMS: atom_id res chain seq x y z
N MET A 1 -15.13 -5.43 9.06
CA MET A 1 -15.36 -5.23 10.50
C MET A 1 -16.50 -6.08 11.02
N GLN A 2 -17.68 -6.09 10.39
CA GLN A 2 -18.83 -6.91 10.83
C GLN A 2 -18.50 -8.40 11.05
N LEU A 3 -17.71 -9.02 10.16
CA LEU A 3 -17.31 -10.43 10.29
C LEU A 3 -16.31 -10.70 11.43
N VAL A 4 -15.54 -9.67 11.81
CA VAL A 4 -14.62 -9.74 12.96
C VAL A 4 -15.43 -9.67 14.25
N GLU A 5 -16.45 -8.81 14.30
CA GLU A 5 -17.33 -8.65 15.47
C GLU A 5 -18.11 -9.94 15.80
N VAL A 6 -18.41 -10.77 14.81
CA VAL A 6 -19.04 -12.09 15.00
C VAL A 6 -18.03 -13.24 15.15
N ASN A 7 -16.74 -12.93 15.34
CA ASN A 7 -15.63 -13.90 15.49
C ASN A 7 -15.51 -14.91 14.34
N LEU A 8 -15.93 -14.55 13.12
CA LEU A 8 -15.78 -15.41 11.94
C LEU A 8 -14.45 -15.18 11.22
N ILE A 9 -13.85 -14.01 11.41
CA ILE A 9 -12.58 -13.61 10.81
C ILE A 9 -11.71 -12.98 11.88
N ASP A 10 -10.43 -13.32 11.85
CA ASP A 10 -9.39 -12.72 12.68
C ASP A 10 -8.54 -11.76 11.83
N LEU A 11 -8.19 -10.62 12.39
CA LEU A 11 -7.43 -9.57 11.72
C LEU A 11 -5.93 -9.89 11.66
N ASP A 12 -5.42 -10.67 12.60
CA ASP A 12 -3.99 -10.97 12.73
C ASP A 12 -3.58 -12.28 12.02
N THR A 13 -4.57 -13.01 11.51
CA THR A 13 -4.34 -14.23 10.72
C THR A 13 -3.84 -13.91 9.31
N ASP A 14 -3.01 -14.79 8.74
CA ASP A 14 -2.54 -14.71 7.35
C ASP A 14 -3.73 -14.73 6.38
N ILE A 15 -3.76 -13.78 5.44
CA ILE A 15 -4.82 -13.65 4.45
C ILE A 15 -4.99 -14.92 3.61
N ASN A 16 -3.91 -15.66 3.36
CA ASN A 16 -3.94 -16.88 2.56
C ASN A 16 -4.79 -17.99 3.20
N TYR A 17 -5.04 -17.92 4.51
CA TYR A 17 -5.93 -18.86 5.20
C TYR A 17 -7.38 -18.74 4.73
N TYR A 18 -7.80 -17.54 4.29
CA TYR A 18 -9.16 -17.26 3.85
C TYR A 18 -9.37 -17.43 2.35
N LEU A 19 -8.31 -17.70 1.60
CA LEU A 19 -8.37 -17.93 0.16
C LEU A 19 -8.70 -19.39 -0.15
N LEU A 20 -9.40 -19.64 -1.26
CA LEU A 20 -9.64 -20.99 -1.72
C LEU A 20 -8.34 -21.57 -2.28
N SER A 21 -8.20 -22.90 -2.28
CA SER A 21 -7.01 -23.56 -2.84
C SER A 21 -6.82 -23.33 -4.35
N THR A 22 -7.86 -22.86 -5.03
CA THR A 22 -7.82 -22.47 -6.45
C THR A 22 -7.34 -21.04 -6.67
N ASP A 23 -7.33 -20.21 -5.62
CA ASP A 23 -6.98 -18.81 -5.73
C ASP A 23 -5.45 -18.64 -5.73
N PRO A 24 -4.92 -17.63 -6.44
CA PRO A 24 -3.50 -17.32 -6.38
C PRO A 24 -3.12 -16.87 -4.97
N GLN A 25 -2.07 -17.48 -4.42
CA GLN A 25 -1.54 -17.07 -3.12
C GLN A 25 -0.96 -15.67 -3.19
N ILE A 26 -1.20 -14.89 -2.14
CA ILE A 26 -0.67 -13.55 -1.95
C ILE A 26 0.62 -13.68 -1.13
N PHE A 27 1.75 -13.28 -1.69
CA PHE A 27 3.04 -13.35 -1.02
C PHE A 27 3.86 -12.08 -1.24
N ARG A 28 4.81 -11.83 -0.33
CA ARG A 28 5.76 -10.73 -0.47
C ARG A 28 6.97 -11.23 -1.27
N PRO A 29 7.28 -10.65 -2.45
CA PRO A 29 8.39 -11.13 -3.29
C PRO A 29 9.76 -10.95 -2.61
N PHE A 30 9.94 -9.86 -1.86
CA PHE A 30 11.21 -9.56 -1.19
C PHE A 30 11.34 -10.15 0.23
N TYR A 31 10.23 -10.55 0.84
CA TYR A 31 10.19 -11.05 2.22
C TYR A 31 9.23 -12.25 2.33
N PRO A 32 9.53 -13.39 1.68
CA PRO A 32 8.61 -14.52 1.55
C PRO A 32 8.27 -15.19 2.90
N SER A 33 9.09 -14.99 3.93
CA SER A 33 8.83 -15.47 5.29
C SER A 33 7.82 -14.62 6.07
N HIS A 34 7.49 -13.43 5.57
CA HIS A 34 6.58 -12.51 6.25
C HIS A 34 5.17 -12.69 5.69
N THR A 35 4.25 -13.07 6.56
CA THR A 35 2.84 -13.18 6.23
C THR A 35 2.21 -11.80 6.01
N ILE A 36 1.08 -11.79 5.32
CA ILE A 36 0.26 -10.59 5.13
C ILE A 36 -1.02 -10.81 5.90
N THR A 37 -1.27 -9.98 6.91
CA THR A 37 -2.48 -10.11 7.73
C THR A 37 -3.63 -9.28 7.17
N LEU A 38 -4.84 -9.62 7.56
CA LEU A 38 -6.05 -8.89 7.14
C LEU A 38 -6.06 -7.45 7.69
N CYS A 39 -5.53 -7.25 8.90
CA CYS A 39 -5.29 -5.94 9.49
C CYS A 39 -4.42 -5.06 8.58
N GLN A 40 -3.30 -5.62 8.12
CA GLN A 40 -2.33 -4.90 7.30
C GLN A 40 -2.91 -4.46 5.95
N LEU A 41 -3.80 -5.27 5.38
CA LEU A 41 -4.54 -4.96 4.16
C LEU A 41 -5.53 -3.81 4.37
N LEU A 42 -6.34 -3.89 5.42
CA LEU A 42 -7.35 -2.86 5.74
C LEU A 42 -6.70 -1.53 6.17
N SER A 43 -5.51 -1.58 6.77
CA SER A 43 -4.77 -0.40 7.17
C SER A 43 -3.93 0.21 6.03
N HIS A 44 -4.00 -0.36 4.82
CA HIS A 44 -3.16 0.02 3.68
C HIS A 44 -1.65 0.05 3.99
N SER A 45 -1.18 -0.79 4.93
CA SER A 45 0.23 -0.87 5.30
C SER A 45 1.05 -1.78 4.37
N VAL A 46 0.36 -2.51 3.49
CA VAL A 46 0.95 -3.41 2.51
C VAL A 46 0.45 -3.00 1.13
N SER A 47 1.39 -2.76 0.22
CA SER A 47 1.07 -2.55 -1.19
C SER A 47 0.75 -3.90 -1.84
N ILE A 48 -0.40 -3.98 -2.51
CA ILE A 48 -0.81 -5.13 -3.31
C ILE A 48 -0.77 -4.70 -4.76
N ASP A 49 -0.19 -5.54 -5.60
CA ASP A 49 -0.25 -5.37 -7.05
C ASP A 49 -0.59 -6.71 -7.70
N THR A 50 -1.14 -6.66 -8.91
CA THR A 50 -1.44 -7.86 -9.68
C THR A 50 -0.17 -8.40 -10.33
N ASN A 51 -0.05 -9.73 -10.44
CA ASN A 51 1.07 -10.38 -11.16
C ASN A 51 1.07 -10.11 -12.68
N GLY A 52 0.12 -9.32 -13.19
CA GLY A 52 0.09 -8.93 -14.59
C GLY A 52 1.20 -7.93 -14.85
N GLU A 53 2.25 -8.40 -15.55
CA GLU A 53 3.34 -7.60 -16.11
C GLU A 53 3.77 -6.43 -15.24
N MET A 54 4.66 -6.68 -14.27
CA MET A 54 5.34 -5.68 -13.46
C MET A 54 5.54 -4.37 -14.24
N PRO A 55 4.65 -3.37 -14.08
CA PRO A 55 4.87 -2.12 -14.73
C PRO A 55 5.71 -1.36 -13.73
N PHE A 56 7.00 -1.28 -14.02
CA PHE A 56 7.68 -0.01 -13.78
C PHE A 56 6.94 1.18 -14.47
N ALA A 57 5.78 0.98 -15.13
CA ALA A 57 4.95 2.02 -15.74
C ALA A 57 4.25 2.96 -14.74
N SER A 58 4.24 2.68 -13.43
CA SER A 58 3.87 3.71 -12.45
C SER A 58 5.02 4.68 -12.15
N ILE A 59 6.26 4.34 -12.54
CA ILE A 59 7.42 5.24 -12.55
C ILE A 59 7.61 5.68 -14.00
N GLN A 60 6.99 6.80 -14.38
CA GLN A 60 7.36 7.44 -15.64
C GLN A 60 8.85 7.81 -15.59
N PRO A 61 9.59 7.77 -16.72
CA PRO A 61 11.00 8.19 -16.75
C PRO A 61 11.23 9.62 -16.23
N ASP A 62 10.16 10.42 -16.18
CA ASP A 62 10.11 11.78 -15.61
C ASP A 62 9.39 11.87 -14.27
N ASP A 63 9.28 10.78 -13.52
CA ASP A 63 8.74 10.79 -12.15
C ASP A 63 9.73 11.49 -11.20
N ALA A 64 9.76 12.81 -11.34
CA ALA A 64 10.67 13.72 -10.67
C ALA A 64 10.54 13.63 -9.15
N ALA A 65 9.41 13.13 -8.64
CA ALA A 65 9.19 12.91 -7.21
C ALA A 65 10.20 11.90 -6.63
N LEU A 66 10.70 10.94 -7.40
CA LEU A 66 11.63 9.91 -6.91
C LEU A 66 13.11 10.25 -7.14
N ARG A 67 13.41 11.38 -7.82
CA ARG A 67 14.79 11.86 -7.95
C ARG A 67 15.22 12.47 -6.61
N LYS A 68 16.35 11.98 -6.07
CA LYS A 68 16.91 12.21 -4.70
C LYS A 68 16.85 13.63 -4.12
N THR A 69 16.60 14.66 -4.91
CA THR A 69 16.57 16.07 -4.49
C THR A 69 15.21 16.76 -4.66
N SER A 70 14.22 16.13 -5.31
CA SER A 70 12.99 16.81 -5.73
C SER A 70 11.76 16.48 -4.88
N LEU A 71 11.76 15.37 -4.13
CA LEU A 71 10.61 15.02 -3.28
C LEU A 71 10.37 16.07 -2.20
N ALA A 72 11.42 16.42 -1.45
CA ALA A 72 11.33 17.40 -0.37
C ALA A 72 10.90 18.77 -0.90
N ASP A 73 11.50 19.23 -1.99
CA ASP A 73 11.16 20.51 -2.62
C ASP A 73 9.74 20.54 -3.19
N ARG A 74 9.26 19.43 -3.78
CA ARG A 74 7.87 19.29 -4.23
C ARG A 74 6.88 19.24 -3.08
N CYS A 75 7.19 18.50 -2.01
CA CYS A 75 6.36 18.49 -0.79
C CYS A 75 6.28 19.89 -0.19
N PHE A 76 7.41 20.60 -0.10
CA PHE A 76 7.47 21.96 0.42
C PHE A 76 6.65 22.92 -0.45
N THR A 77 6.76 22.80 -1.79
CA THR A 77 5.99 23.62 -2.73
C THR A 77 4.50 23.34 -2.65
N TYR A 78 4.08 22.08 -2.57
CA TYR A 78 2.67 21.69 -2.46
C TYR A 78 2.03 22.13 -1.14
N LEU A 79 2.77 21.98 -0.04
CA LEU A 79 2.34 22.46 1.28
C LEU A 79 2.24 23.99 1.31
N ASN A 80 3.20 24.70 0.71
CA ASN A 80 3.19 26.17 0.65
C ASN A 80 2.23 26.75 -0.39
N SER A 81 1.95 26.06 -1.51
CA SER A 81 0.95 26.52 -2.47
C SER A 81 -0.47 26.45 -1.91
N ASN A 82 -0.69 25.58 -0.93
CA ASN A 82 -1.92 25.47 -0.14
C ASN A 82 -1.83 26.18 1.22
N ALA A 83 -0.74 26.90 1.51
CA ALA A 83 -0.70 27.90 2.57
C ALA A 83 -1.56 29.09 2.12
N SER A 84 -2.87 28.84 2.13
CA SER A 84 -3.92 29.80 1.94
C SER A 84 -3.58 31.07 2.72
N ASN A 85 -3.86 32.22 2.12
CA ASN A 85 -4.02 33.54 2.74
C ASN A 85 -4.95 33.49 3.96
N ARG A 86 -4.53 32.81 5.03
CA ARG A 86 -5.22 32.63 6.29
C ARG A 86 -4.23 32.95 7.41
N LEU A 87 -3.85 34.22 7.46
CA LEU A 87 -3.48 34.89 8.69
C LEU A 87 -3.85 36.38 8.54
N PRO A 88 -4.41 37.04 9.56
CA PRO A 88 -5.21 36.57 10.70
C PRO A 88 -6.73 36.63 10.45
#